data_AF-A0A940M2T0-F1
#
_entry.id   AF-A0A940M2T0-F1
#
_cell.length_a   1.000
_cell.length_b   1.000
_cell.length_c   1.000
_cell.angle_alpha   90.00
_cell.angle_beta   90.00
_cell.angle_gamma   90.00
#
_symmetry.space_group_name_H-M   'P 1'
#
loop_
_entity.id
_entity.type
_entity.pdbx_description
1 polymer ?
#
loop_
_entity_poly.entity_id
_entity_poly.type
_entity_poly.pdbx_seq_one_letter_code
_entity_poly.pdbx_strand_id
1 'polypeptide(L)'
;MALVFAAAAQAQSVQPNRYGPPEPVPPSSNAYDRQRQTTEDARRRQDEASRRAEQDRIGLAIDANRRKFEADRARTERDRAAARSPAESERMRLDYEQRRQAYEREREELERQRADAEARPPAQP
;
A
#
# COMPACT_ATOMS: atom_id res chain seq x y z
N MET A 1 26.25 -76.36 -12.81
CA MET A 1 24.91 -76.98 -12.92
C MET A 1 24.14 -76.65 -11.63
N ALA A 2 22.84 -76.31 -11.74
CA ALA A 2 21.90 -75.85 -10.70
C ALA A 2 22.08 -74.39 -10.22
N LEU A 3 21.05 -73.59 -9.95
CA LEU A 3 19.67 -73.44 -10.44
C LEU A 3 19.21 -72.04 -9.93
N VAL A 4 18.36 -71.40 -10.73
CA VAL A 4 17.59 -70.18 -10.48
C VAL A 4 16.93 -70.16 -9.08
N PHE A 5 16.77 -68.99 -8.44
CA PHE A 5 15.46 -68.46 -8.01
C PHE A 5 15.55 -67.01 -7.50
N ALA A 6 14.82 -66.14 -8.20
CA ALA A 6 14.49 -64.79 -7.77
C ALA A 6 13.50 -64.85 -6.60
N ALA A 7 13.77 -64.09 -5.53
CA ALA A 7 12.81 -63.85 -4.46
C ALA A 7 12.28 -62.43 -4.59
N ALA A 8 11.04 -62.33 -5.07
CA ALA A 8 10.27 -61.11 -5.16
C ALA A 8 10.08 -60.48 -3.77
N ALA A 9 10.43 -59.21 -3.63
CA ALA A 9 10.03 -58.41 -2.48
C ALA A 9 8.49 -58.29 -2.48
N GLN A 10 7.85 -58.89 -1.49
CA GLN A 10 6.41 -58.87 -1.34
C GLN A 10 5.94 -57.46 -0.98
N ALA A 11 5.35 -56.78 -1.96
CA ALA A 11 4.55 -55.58 -1.73
C ALA A 11 3.37 -55.96 -0.83
N GLN A 12 3.40 -55.54 0.43
CA GLN A 12 2.28 -55.69 1.34
C GLN A 12 1.15 -54.75 0.90
N SER A 13 0.18 -55.29 0.15
CA SER A 13 -1.07 -54.61 -0.17
C SER A 13 -1.93 -54.53 1.08
N VAL A 14 -1.75 -53.47 1.87
CA VAL A 14 -2.70 -53.12 2.93
C VAL A 14 -3.93 -52.54 2.24
N GLN A 15 -4.97 -53.36 2.07
CA GLN A 15 -6.27 -52.88 1.61
C GLN A 15 -6.84 -51.95 2.69
N PRO A 16 -7.33 -50.74 2.34
CA PRO A 16 -8.04 -49.91 3.30
C PRO A 16 -9.35 -50.61 3.68
N ASN A 17 -9.51 -50.84 4.98
CA ASN A 17 -10.68 -51.48 5.56
C ASN A 17 -11.94 -50.64 5.25
N ARG A 18 -12.81 -51.12 4.36
CA ARG A 18 -13.96 -50.36 3.82
C ARG A 18 -15.07 -50.08 4.85
N TYR A 19 -15.04 -50.76 6.00
CA TYR A 19 -16.06 -50.70 7.05
C TYR A 19 -15.45 -50.57 8.46
N GLY A 20 -14.34 -49.85 8.60
CA GLY A 20 -13.87 -49.45 9.93
C GLY A 20 -14.83 -48.44 10.58
N PRO A 21 -14.93 -48.38 11.93
CA PRO A 21 -15.67 -47.32 12.59
C PRO A 21 -15.16 -45.97 12.09
N PRO A 22 -16.04 -44.99 11.80
CA PRO A 22 -15.61 -43.68 11.31
C PRO A 22 -14.60 -43.09 12.29
N GLU A 23 -13.50 -42.55 11.77
CA GLU A 23 -12.57 -41.79 12.59
C GLU A 23 -13.36 -40.68 13.32
N PRO A 24 -13.07 -40.42 14.61
CA PRO A 24 -13.74 -39.37 15.34
C PRO A 24 -13.48 -38.04 14.62
N VAL A 25 -14.55 -37.45 14.07
CA VAL A 25 -14.51 -36.15 13.43
C VAL A 25 -13.99 -35.15 14.48
N PRO A 26 -12.87 -34.45 14.25
CA PRO A 26 -12.39 -33.47 15.21
C PRO A 26 -13.50 -32.44 15.44
N PRO A 27 -13.70 -31.96 16.68
CA PRO A 27 -14.79 -31.04 16.98
C PRO A 27 -14.73 -29.84 16.04
N SER A 28 -15.81 -29.62 15.29
CA SER A 28 -15.96 -28.58 14.26
C SER A 28 -15.81 -27.16 14.79
N SER A 29 -15.78 -26.98 16.11
CA SER A 29 -15.56 -25.70 16.78
C SER A 29 -14.26 -25.02 16.31
N ASN A 30 -13.19 -25.79 16.10
CA ASN A 30 -11.89 -25.23 15.72
C ASN A 30 -11.79 -24.72 14.27
N ALA A 31 -12.59 -25.26 13.34
CA ALA A 31 -12.53 -24.85 11.94
C ALA A 31 -13.24 -23.51 11.72
N TYR A 32 -14.40 -23.34 12.36
CA TYR A 32 -15.17 -22.10 12.31
C TYR A 32 -14.43 -20.93 12.98
N ASP A 33 -13.86 -21.15 14.17
CA ASP A 33 -13.09 -20.12 14.87
C ASP A 33 -11.84 -19.71 14.09
N ARG A 34 -11.15 -20.67 13.47
CA ARG A 34 -10.01 -20.39 12.58
C ARG A 34 -10.45 -19.60 11.34
N GLN A 35 -11.55 -19.97 10.71
CA GLN A 35 -12.08 -19.25 9.55
C GLN A 35 -12.46 -17.81 9.93
N ARG A 36 -13.08 -17.61 11.09
CA ARG A 36 -13.41 -16.29 11.62
C ARG A 36 -12.15 -15.45 11.86
N GLN A 37 -11.16 -16.00 12.56
CA GLN A 37 -9.88 -15.33 12.81
C GLN A 37 -9.16 -14.95 11.52
N THR A 38 -9.07 -15.85 10.54
CA THR A 38 -8.43 -15.55 9.24
C THR A 38 -9.16 -14.46 8.47
N THR A 39 -10.49 -14.39 8.57
CA THR A 39 -11.29 -13.33 7.94
C THR A 39 -11.07 -11.99 8.62
N GLU A 40 -11.06 -11.96 9.95
CA GLU A 40 -10.75 -10.77 10.74
C GLU A 40 -9.33 -10.26 10.47
N ASP A 41 -8.34 -11.16 10.38
CA ASP A 41 -6.96 -10.84 10.01
C ASP A 41 -6.85 -10.28 8.59
N ALA A 42 -7.53 -10.88 7.62
CA ALA A 42 -7.53 -10.39 6.24
C ALA A 42 -8.10 -8.97 6.14
N ARG A 43 -9.19 -8.69 6.87
CA ARG A 43 -9.79 -7.34 6.95
C ARG A 43 -8.80 -6.33 7.55
N ARG A 44 -8.19 -6.67 8.69
CA ARG A 44 -7.16 -5.81 9.32
C ARG A 44 -6.03 -5.46 8.36
N ARG A 45 -5.49 -6.46 7.64
CA ARG A 45 -4.42 -6.25 6.66
C ARG A 45 -4.85 -5.38 5.49
N GLN A 46 -6.07 -5.54 5.00
CA GLN A 46 -6.62 -4.71 3.94
C GLN A 46 -6.76 -3.24 4.38
N ASP A 47 -7.24 -3.02 5.60
CA ASP A 47 -7.41 -1.67 6.16
C ASP A 47 -6.05 -0.99 6.43
N GLU A 48 -5.06 -1.73 6.91
CA GLU A 48 -3.69 -1.24 7.04
C GLU A 48 -3.05 -0.89 5.69
N ALA A 49 -3.21 -1.76 4.69
CA ALA A 49 -2.70 -1.51 3.34
C ALA A 49 -3.35 -0.27 2.71
N SER A 50 -4.65 -0.11 2.89
CA SER A 50 -5.40 1.05 2.39
C SER A 50 -4.93 2.35 3.04
N ARG A 51 -4.71 2.35 4.37
CA ARG A 51 -4.17 3.51 5.10
C ARG A 51 -2.76 3.88 4.67
N ARG A 52 -1.88 2.89 4.49
CA ARG A 52 -0.51 3.15 3.97
C ARG A 52 -0.55 3.75 2.58
N ALA A 53 -1.38 3.18 1.68
CA ALA A 53 -1.53 3.71 0.33
C ALA A 53 -2.07 5.15 0.31
N GLU A 54 -2.98 5.50 1.23
CA GLU A 54 -3.47 6.86 1.41
C GLU A 54 -2.35 7.81 1.86
N GLN A 55 -1.58 7.43 2.88
CA GLN A 55 -0.44 8.20 3.37
C GLN A 55 0.63 8.42 2.28
N ASP A 56 0.94 7.37 1.51
CA ASP A 56 1.89 7.42 0.40
C ASP A 56 1.41 8.39 -0.70
N ARG A 57 0.13 8.36 -1.05
CA ARG A 57 -0.46 9.28 -2.04
C ARG A 57 -0.33 10.74 -1.59
N ILE A 58 -0.61 11.02 -0.32
CA ILE A 58 -0.49 12.37 0.24
C ILE A 58 0.98 12.81 0.24
N GLY A 59 1.91 11.94 0.63
CA GLY A 59 3.35 12.21 0.58
C GLY A 59 3.82 12.56 -0.84
N LEU A 60 3.42 11.78 -1.84
CA LEU A 60 3.73 12.04 -3.24
C LEU A 60 3.14 13.38 -3.73
N ALA A 61 1.94 13.74 -3.29
CA ALA A 61 1.31 15.01 -3.65
C ALA A 61 2.08 16.21 -3.07
N ILE A 62 2.54 16.13 -1.82
CA ILE A 62 3.37 17.16 -1.18
C ILE A 62 4.68 17.35 -1.94
N ASP A 63 5.35 16.24 -2.27
CA ASP A 63 6.59 16.28 -3.05
C ASP A 63 6.37 16.85 -4.46
N ALA A 64 5.25 16.53 -5.09
CA ALA A 64 4.88 17.08 -6.39
C ALA A 64 4.62 18.59 -6.31
N ASN A 65 3.90 19.07 -5.30
CA ASN A 65 3.69 20.50 -5.06
C ASN A 65 5.04 21.24 -4.86
N ARG A 66 5.93 20.67 -4.04
CA ARG A 66 7.28 21.22 -3.85
C ARG A 66 8.06 21.34 -5.16
N ARG A 67 8.07 20.27 -5.97
CA ARG A 67 8.76 20.29 -7.28
C ARG A 67 8.16 21.32 -8.24
N LYS A 68 6.83 21.46 -8.26
CA LYS A 68 6.14 22.50 -9.06
C LYS A 68 6.56 23.90 -8.63
N PHE A 69 6.59 24.16 -7.32
CA PHE A 69 7.01 25.44 -6.77
C PHE A 69 8.47 25.78 -7.12
N GLU A 70 9.40 24.84 -6.92
CA GLU A 70 10.81 25.02 -7.24
C GLU A 70 11.03 25.25 -8.75
N ALA A 71 10.32 24.51 -9.60
CA ALA A 71 10.38 24.68 -11.05
C ALA A 71 9.82 26.02 -11.52
N ASP A 72 8.70 26.48 -10.94
CA ASP A 72 8.10 27.77 -11.27
C ASP A 72 8.98 28.94 -10.79
N ARG A 73 9.61 28.81 -9.62
CA ARG A 73 10.60 29.77 -9.13
C ARG A 73 11.77 29.91 -10.10
N ALA A 74 12.39 28.79 -10.47
CA ALA A 74 13.54 28.78 -11.38
C ALA A 74 13.18 29.32 -12.76
N ARG A 75 11.98 29.00 -13.28
CA ARG A 75 11.46 29.54 -14.53
C ARG A 75 11.27 31.05 -14.45
N THR A 76 10.56 31.52 -13.43
CA THR A 76 10.30 32.95 -13.22
C THR A 76 11.60 33.73 -13.07
N GLU A 77 12.56 33.21 -12.30
CA GLU A 77 13.86 33.86 -12.11
C GLU A 77 14.62 34.01 -13.43
N ARG A 78 14.62 32.96 -14.27
CA ARG A 78 15.21 33.01 -15.61
C ARG A 78 14.50 34.02 -16.51
N ASP A 79 13.17 34.01 -16.54
CA ASP A 79 12.38 34.90 -17.39
C ASP A 79 12.55 36.36 -16.96
N ARG A 80 12.62 36.61 -15.63
CA ARG A 80 12.90 37.94 -15.06
C ARG A 80 14.29 38.44 -15.40
N ALA A 81 15.29 37.56 -15.43
CA ALA A 81 16.65 37.91 -15.84
C ALA A 81 16.75 38.26 -17.34
N ALA A 82 15.86 37.69 -18.16
CA ALA A 82 15.77 37.95 -19.59
C ALA A 82 14.76 39.06 -19.96
N ALA A 83 14.07 39.66 -18.98
CA ALA A 83 13.04 40.66 -19.20
C ALA A 83 13.61 41.92 -19.88
N ARG A 84 12.86 42.50 -20.81
CA ARG A 84 13.32 43.64 -21.62
C ARG A 84 13.21 44.98 -20.89
N SER A 85 12.44 45.02 -19.80
CA SER A 85 12.25 46.22 -18.99
C SER A 85 12.06 45.89 -17.50
N PRO A 86 12.36 46.85 -16.60
CA PRO A 86 12.08 46.69 -15.18
C PRO A 86 10.60 46.49 -14.87
N ALA A 87 9.70 47.16 -15.61
CA ALA A 87 8.26 47.03 -15.42
C ALA A 87 7.74 45.61 -15.77
N GLU A 88 8.31 44.99 -16.80
CA GLU A 88 8.01 43.61 -17.18
C GLU A 88 8.50 42.62 -16.11
N SER A 89 9.73 42.80 -15.62
CA SER A 89 10.29 41.98 -14.53
C SER A 89 9.45 42.08 -13.24
N GLU A 90 8.91 43.26 -12.95
CA GLU A 90 8.06 43.47 -11.78
C GLU A 90 6.69 42.81 -11.91
N ARG A 91 6.07 42.85 -13.09
CA ARG A 91 4.85 42.09 -13.36
C ARG A 91 5.06 40.59 -13.16
N MET A 92 6.17 40.05 -13.69
CA MET A 92 6.54 38.65 -13.49
C MET A 92 6.74 38.30 -12.01
N ARG A 93 7.31 39.22 -11.20
CA ARG A 93 7.43 39.06 -9.74
C ARG A 93 6.06 38.93 -9.08
N LEU A 94 5.15 39.86 -9.37
CA LEU A 94 3.80 39.89 -8.79
C LEU A 94 2.98 38.66 -9.18
N ASP A 95 3.09 38.21 -10.44
CA ASP A 95 2.43 37.00 -10.92
C ASP A 95 2.96 35.76 -10.22
N TYR A 96 4.28 35.68 -10.01
CA TYR A 96 4.89 34.60 -9.23
C TYR A 96 4.47 34.62 -7.76
N GLU A 97 4.34 35.79 -7.14
CA GLU A 97 3.86 35.90 -5.76
C GLU A 97 2.43 35.39 -5.59
N GLN A 98 1.55 35.64 -6.56
CA GLN A 98 0.21 35.07 -6.58
C GLN A 98 0.24 33.54 -6.68
N ARG A 99 1.07 32.98 -7.58
CA ARG A 99 1.22 31.52 -7.72
C ARG A 99 1.86 30.89 -6.49
N ARG A 100 2.85 31.54 -5.87
CA ARG A 100 3.47 31.13 -4.61
C ARG A 100 2.42 30.95 -3.52
N GLN A 101 1.53 31.92 -3.32
CA GLN A 101 0.45 31.80 -2.34
C GLN A 101 -0.49 30.62 -2.64
N ALA A 102 -0.74 30.32 -3.92
CA ALA A 102 -1.53 29.16 -4.29
C ALA A 102 -0.82 27.84 -3.92
N TYR A 103 0.49 27.73 -4.18
CA TYR A 103 1.26 26.56 -3.76
C TYR A 103 1.33 26.40 -2.25
N GLU A 104 1.46 27.50 -1.50
CA GLU A 104 1.44 27.49 -0.03
C GLU A 104 0.11 26.98 0.51
N ARG A 105 -1.03 27.47 -0.02
CA ARG A 105 -2.36 26.98 0.37
C ARG A 105 -2.56 25.50 0.04
N GLU A 106 -2.14 25.06 -1.15
CA GLU A 106 -2.19 23.64 -1.55
C GLU A 106 -1.34 22.78 -0.61
N ARG A 107 -0.14 23.24 -0.24
CA ARG A 107 0.72 22.55 0.72
C ARG A 107 0.06 22.41 2.09
N GLU A 108 -0.50 23.50 2.63
CA GLU A 108 -1.20 23.49 3.92
C GLU A 108 -2.44 22.58 3.92
N GLU A 109 -3.15 22.48 2.78
CA GLU A 109 -4.25 21.54 2.63
C GLU A 109 -3.76 20.09 2.63
N LEU A 110 -2.70 19.78 1.90
CA LEU A 110 -2.09 18.45 1.89
C LEU A 110 -1.49 18.06 3.25
N GLU A 111 -0.88 19.02 3.97
CA GLU A 111 -0.38 18.82 5.33
C GLU A 111 -1.52 18.53 6.31
N ARG A 112 -2.66 19.21 6.19
CA ARG A 112 -3.87 18.89 6.96
C ARG A 112 -4.40 17.49 6.63
N GLN A 113 -4.50 17.14 5.35
CA GLN A 113 -4.91 15.78 4.94
C GLN A 113 -3.97 14.72 5.50
N ARG A 114 -2.66 14.98 5.53
CA ARG A 114 -1.68 14.08 6.13
C ARG A 114 -1.92 13.90 7.63
N ALA A 115 -2.15 15.01 8.34
CA ALA A 115 -2.45 14.97 9.78
C ALA A 115 -3.75 14.22 10.07
N ASP A 116 -4.80 14.42 9.26
CA ASP A 116 -6.08 13.72 9.39
C ASP A 116 -5.92 12.21 9.11
N ALA A 117 -5.15 11.84 8.10
CA ALA A 117 -4.85 10.45 7.77
C ALA A 117 -4.00 9.74 8.85
N GLU A 118 -3.14 10.48 9.55
CA GLU A 118 -2.34 9.98 10.66
C GLU A 118 -3.16 9.87 11.96
N ALA A 119 -4.08 10.81 12.21
CA ALA A 119 -4.96 10.81 13.37
C ALA A 119 -6.08 9.75 13.30
N ARG A 120 -6.35 9.19 12.11
CA ARG A 120 -7.41 8.20 11.93
C ARG A 120 -7.10 6.90 12.69
N PRO A 121 -7.90 6.54 13.72
CA PRO A 121 -7.65 5.32 14.48
C PRO A 121 -7.80 4.08 13.59
N PRO A 122 -7.12 2.96 13.92
CA PRO A 122 -7.38 1.70 13.25
C PRO A 122 -8.87 1.33 13.36
N ALA A 123 -9.42 0.80 12.27
CA ALA A 123 -10.78 0.27 12.27
C ALA A 123 -10.90 -0.72 13.44
N GLN A 124 -11.83 -0.44 14.35
CA GLN A 124 -12.15 -1.38 15.43
C GLN A 124 -12.81 -2.61 14.80
N PRO A 125 -12.47 -3.82 15.27
CA PRO A 125 -12.94 -5.08 14.70
C PRO A 125 -14.46 -5.24 14.74
#